data_AF-W2ZUV7-F1
#
_entry.id   AF-W2ZUV7-F1
#
_cell.length_a   1.000
_cell.length_b   1.000
_cell.length_c   1.000
_cell.angle_alpha   90.00
_cell.angle_beta   90.00
_cell.angle_gamma   90.00
#
_symmetry.space_group_name_H-M   'P 1'
#
loop_
_entity.id
_entity.type
_entity.pdbx_description
1 polymer ?
#
loop_
_entity_poly.entity_id
_entity_poly.type
_entity_poly.pdbx_seq_one_letter_code
_entity_poly.pdbx_strand_id
1 'polypeptide(L)'
;MGGHGRALETLQETLSEYTKEQLEEIDPACVVDQVWDALRLQCGDIFASAFFQVPCNCREVLAAVLSRRRFGLFDRIGRIDLTVDSLRSFGWFRWGEEGHLECAFILLMMLMRKLLKKLGEVDNFDEHLTRSVLVWQRFEQFVAFYRRVKSIAYSETPVPLSTFHAGARFGAIHNILITELSSRTVVEAIHQQDTKSGPDNSTCFTNRDGGVKVSAMNTIVINGASASAGDLYMRVQLTVGDQQVKCNEVIQCKLLQTKQKINDDTYAKERAKAVNGSSDVFLLVTPAQATEFALPPRCGIVSSNEFGRYFGPFASRAYRSFLEPPNINTASFHELRRIEGVGDATAAKIIAERKKTSILES
;
A
#
# COMPACT_ATOMS: atom_id res chain seq x y z
N MET A 1 -25.81 1.60 13.28
CA MET A 1 -25.16 2.65 12.47
C MET A 1 -23.66 2.62 12.79
N GLY A 2 -22.82 2.22 11.84
CA GLY A 2 -21.40 1.88 12.06
C GLY A 2 -20.42 2.95 11.59
N GLY A 3 -19.16 2.86 12.00
CA GLY A 3 -18.13 3.91 11.88
C GLY A 3 -17.81 4.47 10.48
N HIS A 4 -18.34 3.90 9.39
CA HIS A 4 -18.26 4.52 8.07
C HIS A 4 -19.29 5.64 7.87
N GLY A 5 -20.51 5.48 8.40
CA GLY A 5 -21.60 6.46 8.22
C GLY A 5 -21.23 7.81 8.82
N ARG A 6 -20.75 7.80 10.08
CA ARG A 6 -20.29 9.02 10.75
C ARG A 6 -19.14 9.70 10.01
N ALA A 7 -18.15 8.93 9.55
CA ALA A 7 -17.04 9.50 8.78
C ALA A 7 -17.48 10.14 7.46
N LEU A 8 -18.49 9.58 6.79
CA LEU A 8 -19.05 10.14 5.56
C LEU A 8 -19.94 11.37 5.83
N GLU A 9 -20.72 11.33 6.92
CA GLU A 9 -21.52 12.47 7.40
C GLU A 9 -20.60 13.65 7.75
N THR A 10 -19.55 13.42 8.55
CA THR A 10 -18.57 14.46 8.88
C THR A 10 -17.84 14.97 7.64
N LEU A 11 -17.46 14.08 6.71
CA LEU A 11 -16.88 14.51 5.43
C LEU A 11 -17.84 15.40 4.64
N GLN A 12 -19.13 15.04 4.57
CA GLN A 12 -20.13 15.84 3.89
C GLN A 12 -20.32 17.21 4.56
N GLU A 13 -20.37 17.25 5.89
CA GLU A 13 -20.46 18.48 6.68
C GLU A 13 -19.24 19.38 6.41
N THR A 14 -18.02 18.85 6.53
CA THR A 14 -16.79 19.59 6.23
C THR A 14 -16.76 20.11 4.79
N LEU A 15 -17.14 19.28 3.81
CA LEU A 15 -17.18 19.70 2.41
C LEU A 15 -18.25 20.77 2.14
N SER A 16 -19.32 20.83 2.94
CA SER A 16 -20.40 21.82 2.77
C SER A 16 -20.01 23.24 3.18
N GLU A 17 -18.92 23.40 3.92
CA GLU A 17 -18.35 24.70 4.30
C GLU A 17 -17.62 25.38 3.13
N TYR A 18 -17.37 24.65 2.05
CA TYR A 18 -16.63 25.12 0.90
C TYR A 18 -17.54 25.37 -0.31
N THR A 19 -17.27 26.46 -1.02
CA THR A 19 -17.80 26.60 -2.38
C THR A 19 -17.09 25.65 -3.34
N LYS A 20 -17.69 25.43 -4.50
CA LYS A 20 -17.10 24.58 -5.55
C LYS A 20 -15.70 25.07 -5.95
N GLU A 21 -15.54 26.39 -6.07
CA GLU A 21 -14.26 27.02 -6.44
C GLU A 21 -13.20 26.83 -5.35
N GLN A 22 -13.59 26.84 -4.07
CA GLN A 22 -12.66 26.58 -2.98
C GLN A 22 -12.26 25.10 -2.91
N LEU A 23 -13.20 24.17 -3.15
CA LEU A 23 -12.90 22.74 -3.23
C LEU A 23 -11.96 22.39 -4.38
N GLU A 24 -11.93 23.20 -5.43
CA GLU A 24 -11.02 23.03 -6.56
C GLU A 24 -9.58 23.47 -6.24
N GLU A 25 -9.39 24.35 -5.26
CA GLU A 25 -8.07 24.89 -4.88
C GLU A 25 -7.51 24.33 -3.55
N ILE A 26 -8.36 23.73 -2.71
CA ILE A 26 -7.94 23.22 -1.41
C ILE A 26 -7.08 21.97 -1.53
N ASP A 27 -6.01 21.91 -0.74
CA ASP A 27 -5.24 20.69 -0.56
C ASP A 27 -6.14 19.62 0.10
N PRO A 28 -6.36 18.44 -0.53
CA PRO A 28 -7.11 17.36 0.07
C PRO A 28 -6.59 16.92 1.44
N ALA A 29 -5.29 17.12 1.74
CA ALA A 29 -4.72 16.85 3.06
C ALA A 29 -5.41 17.69 4.16
N CYS A 30 -5.65 18.98 3.87
CA CYS A 30 -6.30 19.92 4.79
C CYS A 30 -7.73 19.47 5.11
N VAL A 31 -8.48 19.01 4.10
CA VAL A 31 -9.83 18.45 4.29
C VAL A 31 -9.77 17.20 5.18
N VAL A 32 -8.79 16.31 4.97
CA VAL A 32 -8.63 15.11 5.81
C VAL A 32 -8.38 15.48 7.28
N ASP A 33 -7.51 16.46 7.55
CA ASP A 33 -7.22 16.88 8.92
C ASP A 33 -8.43 17.55 9.59
N GLN A 34 -9.22 18.35 8.87
CA GLN A 34 -10.46 18.93 9.39
C GLN A 34 -11.54 17.89 9.68
N VAL A 35 -11.75 16.94 8.76
CA VAL A 35 -12.68 15.83 8.99
C VAL A 35 -12.25 15.02 10.20
N TRP A 36 -10.93 14.86 10.40
CA TRP A 36 -10.42 14.21 11.59
C TRP A 36 -10.75 15.00 12.86
N ASP A 37 -10.43 16.29 12.92
CA ASP A 37 -10.70 17.10 14.10
C ASP A 37 -12.20 17.15 14.42
N ALA A 38 -13.06 17.23 13.41
CA ALA A 38 -14.51 17.15 13.56
C ALA A 38 -14.96 15.77 14.07
N LEU A 39 -14.42 14.68 13.51
CA LEU A 39 -14.71 13.32 13.99
C LEU A 39 -14.27 13.12 15.45
N ARG A 40 -13.13 13.68 15.84
CA ARG A 40 -12.64 13.65 17.23
C ARG A 40 -13.61 14.39 18.15
N LEU A 41 -14.12 15.55 17.75
CA LEU A 41 -15.10 16.32 18.53
C LEU A 41 -16.45 15.58 18.65
N GLN A 42 -16.93 14.97 17.56
CA GLN A 42 -18.25 14.32 17.52
C GLN A 42 -18.27 12.93 18.19
N CYS A 43 -17.20 12.14 18.02
CA CYS A 43 -17.15 10.74 18.43
C CYS A 43 -16.18 10.49 19.60
N GLY A 44 -15.54 11.55 20.12
CA GLY A 44 -14.50 11.46 21.14
C GLY A 44 -13.16 10.99 20.57
N ASP A 45 -12.06 11.35 21.22
CA ASP A 45 -10.75 10.88 20.78
C ASP A 45 -10.57 9.40 21.16
N ILE A 46 -10.71 8.50 20.17
CA ILE A 46 -10.45 7.07 20.37
C ILE A 46 -9.04 6.82 20.94
N PHE A 47 -8.09 7.70 20.62
CA PHE A 47 -6.72 7.60 21.11
C PHE A 47 -6.58 8.06 22.56
N ALA A 48 -7.56 8.75 23.16
CA ALA A 48 -7.57 9.03 24.60
C ALA A 48 -7.80 7.75 25.45
N SER A 49 -8.39 6.70 24.86
CA SER A 49 -8.52 5.41 25.54
C SER A 49 -7.14 4.82 25.86
N ALA A 50 -6.96 4.37 27.11
CA ALA A 50 -5.73 3.70 27.55
C ALA A 50 -5.34 2.53 26.63
N PHE A 51 -6.33 1.85 26.04
CA PHE A 51 -6.10 0.77 25.09
C PHE A 51 -5.32 1.23 23.85
N PHE A 52 -5.75 2.32 23.21
CA PHE A 52 -5.11 2.84 21.99
C PHE A 52 -3.85 3.63 22.30
N GLN A 53 -3.54 3.92 23.57
CA GLN A 53 -2.24 4.48 23.96
C GLN A 53 -1.10 3.46 23.91
N VAL A 54 -1.43 2.16 23.89
CA VAL A 54 -0.43 1.09 23.78
C VAL A 54 -0.17 0.76 22.31
N PRO A 55 1.06 0.94 21.78
CA PRO A 55 1.34 0.73 20.36
C PRO A 55 1.07 -0.69 19.86
N CYS A 56 1.33 -1.73 20.67
CA CYS A 56 1.06 -3.11 20.26
C CYS A 56 -0.43 -3.35 19.97
N ASN A 57 -1.33 -2.71 20.73
CA ASN A 57 -2.76 -2.83 20.52
C ASN A 57 -3.17 -2.21 19.18
N CYS A 58 -2.63 -1.03 18.86
CA CYS A 58 -2.85 -0.38 17.57
C CYS A 58 -2.37 -1.24 16.39
N ARG A 59 -1.22 -1.93 16.54
CA ARG A 59 -0.70 -2.87 15.53
C ARG A 59 -1.65 -4.04 15.30
N GLU A 60 -2.15 -4.66 16.37
CA GLU A 60 -3.06 -5.81 16.28
C GLU A 60 -4.40 -5.43 15.62
N VAL A 61 -4.93 -4.25 15.95
CA VAL A 61 -6.13 -3.71 15.28
C VAL A 61 -5.86 -3.43 13.80
N LEU A 62 -4.73 -2.78 13.47
CA LEU A 62 -4.33 -2.50 12.10
C LEU A 62 -4.15 -3.81 11.30
N ALA A 63 -3.46 -4.80 11.86
CA ALA A 63 -3.27 -6.12 11.27
C ALA A 63 -4.60 -6.83 11.04
N ALA A 64 -5.54 -6.75 11.99
CA ALA A 64 -6.87 -7.34 11.84
C ALA A 64 -7.63 -6.75 10.64
N VAL A 65 -7.63 -5.42 10.48
CA VAL A 65 -8.30 -4.78 9.32
C VAL A 65 -7.58 -5.12 8.01
N LEU A 66 -6.25 -5.05 7.98
CA LEU A 66 -5.45 -5.31 6.77
C LEU A 66 -5.49 -6.78 6.33
N SER A 67 -5.56 -7.72 7.27
CA SER A 67 -5.59 -9.16 6.96
C SER A 67 -6.85 -9.55 6.21
N ARG A 68 -7.94 -8.77 6.36
CA ARG A 68 -9.28 -9.13 5.84
C ARG A 68 -9.64 -10.58 6.17
N ARG A 69 -9.14 -11.14 7.29
CA ARG A 69 -9.56 -12.47 7.72
C ARG A 69 -11.01 -12.41 8.18
N ARG A 70 -11.68 -13.56 8.18
CA ARG A 70 -13.03 -13.65 8.74
C ARG A 70 -12.92 -13.76 10.25
N PHE A 71 -13.79 -13.03 10.95
CA PHE A 71 -13.93 -13.05 12.39
C PHE A 71 -15.39 -13.34 12.74
N GLY A 72 -15.60 -14.12 13.79
CA GLY A 72 -16.80 -14.10 14.61
C GLY A 72 -16.87 -12.84 15.47
N LEU A 73 -18.08 -12.49 15.92
CA LEU A 73 -18.33 -11.30 16.73
C LEU A 73 -17.55 -11.30 18.07
N PHE A 74 -17.36 -12.49 18.63
CA PHE A 74 -16.66 -12.71 19.90
C PHE A 74 -15.22 -13.16 19.72
N ASP A 75 -14.72 -13.21 18.48
CA ASP A 75 -13.32 -13.54 18.23
C ASP A 75 -12.43 -12.44 18.78
N ARG A 76 -11.33 -12.87 19.38
CA ARG A 76 -10.27 -11.96 19.83
C ARG A 76 -9.50 -11.40 18.64
N ILE A 77 -9.14 -10.13 18.76
CA ILE A 77 -8.24 -9.47 17.84
C ILE A 77 -6.81 -9.82 18.25
N GLY A 78 -6.02 -10.37 17.33
CA GLY A 78 -4.60 -10.61 17.60
C GLY A 78 -4.32 -11.35 18.90
N ARG A 79 -3.37 -10.84 19.68
CA ARG A 79 -3.02 -11.32 21.04
C ARG A 79 -3.64 -10.48 22.17
N ILE A 80 -4.54 -9.56 21.84
CA ILE A 80 -5.15 -8.66 22.81
C ILE A 80 -6.46 -9.25 23.35
N ASP A 81 -6.80 -8.91 24.59
CA ASP A 81 -8.03 -9.36 25.25
C ASP A 81 -9.22 -8.47 24.86
N LEU A 82 -9.40 -8.25 23.56
CA LEU A 82 -10.47 -7.42 23.02
C LEU A 82 -11.12 -8.12 21.84
N THR A 83 -12.44 -8.24 21.89
CA THR A 83 -13.22 -8.93 20.86
C THR A 83 -13.63 -7.98 19.74
N VAL A 84 -14.07 -8.52 18.60
CA VAL A 84 -14.65 -7.69 17.53
C VAL A 84 -15.82 -6.84 18.05
N ASP A 85 -16.68 -7.41 18.90
CA ASP A 85 -17.80 -6.67 19.50
C ASP A 85 -17.34 -5.50 20.37
N SER A 86 -16.33 -5.73 21.21
CA SER A 86 -15.71 -4.68 22.01
C SER A 86 -15.05 -3.59 21.16
N LEU A 87 -14.45 -3.92 20.00
CA LEU A 87 -13.94 -2.89 19.07
C LEU A 87 -15.07 -2.07 18.46
N ARG A 88 -16.19 -2.71 18.11
CA ARG A 88 -17.34 -2.04 17.52
C ARG A 88 -18.02 -1.09 18.49
N SER A 89 -18.00 -1.38 19.79
CA SER A 89 -18.62 -0.50 20.79
C SER A 89 -17.94 0.87 20.88
N PHE A 90 -16.70 1.01 20.40
CA PHE A 90 -16.07 2.34 20.24
C PHE A 90 -16.79 3.20 19.17
N GLY A 91 -17.57 2.60 18.26
CA GLY A 91 -18.31 3.31 17.21
C GLY A 91 -17.49 3.58 15.93
N TRP A 92 -16.20 3.29 15.93
CA TRP A 92 -15.27 3.56 14.82
C TRP A 92 -15.03 2.36 13.89
N PHE A 93 -15.41 1.17 14.33
CA PHE A 93 -15.22 -0.09 13.60
C PHE A 93 -16.56 -0.71 13.20
N ARG A 94 -16.53 -1.46 12.11
CA ARG A 94 -17.66 -2.23 11.58
C ARG A 94 -17.24 -3.68 11.43
N TRP A 95 -18.16 -4.57 11.74
CA TRP A 95 -18.08 -5.97 11.30
C TRP A 95 -18.95 -6.09 10.05
N GLY A 96 -18.31 -6.30 8.91
CA GLY A 96 -18.96 -6.40 7.61
C GLY A 96 -19.70 -7.73 7.43
N GLU A 97 -20.55 -7.80 6.42
CA GLU A 97 -21.41 -8.96 6.14
C GLU A 97 -20.63 -10.26 5.92
N GLU A 98 -19.42 -10.16 5.34
CA GLU A 98 -18.53 -11.30 5.10
C GLU A 98 -17.69 -11.69 6.33
N GLY A 99 -17.94 -11.05 7.49
CA GLY A 99 -17.21 -11.29 8.74
C GLY A 99 -15.89 -10.55 8.83
N HIS A 100 -15.65 -9.52 8.00
CA HIS A 100 -14.42 -8.74 8.02
C HIS A 100 -14.51 -7.57 9.00
N LEU A 101 -13.41 -7.29 9.69
CA LEU A 101 -13.28 -6.05 10.45
C LEU A 101 -12.94 -4.90 9.49
N GLU A 102 -13.74 -3.84 9.53
CA GLU A 102 -13.65 -2.70 8.62
C GLU A 102 -13.66 -1.40 9.44
N CYS A 103 -12.99 -0.37 8.96
CA CYS A 103 -13.09 0.98 9.50
C CYS A 103 -12.94 2.01 8.37
N ALA A 104 -13.38 3.24 8.64
CA ALA A 104 -13.18 4.33 7.70
C ALA A 104 -11.68 4.51 7.43
N PHE A 105 -11.34 4.86 6.19
CA PHE A 105 -9.93 5.00 5.77
C PHE A 105 -9.16 5.99 6.66
N ILE A 106 -9.81 7.06 7.12
CA ILE A 106 -9.22 8.04 8.05
C ILE A 106 -8.77 7.41 9.37
N LEU A 107 -9.43 6.37 9.87
CA LEU A 107 -8.99 5.68 11.09
C LEU A 107 -7.74 4.84 10.84
N LEU A 108 -7.63 4.18 9.68
CA LEU A 108 -6.41 3.46 9.29
C LEU A 108 -5.21 4.41 9.24
N MET A 109 -5.42 5.56 8.60
CA MET A 109 -4.45 6.64 8.51
C MET A 109 -3.88 7.01 9.86
N MET A 110 -4.77 7.18 10.82
CA MET A 110 -4.40 7.57 12.16
C MET A 110 -3.73 6.50 12.99
N LEU A 111 -4.21 5.26 12.89
CA LEU A 111 -3.52 4.13 13.50
C LEU A 111 -2.07 4.06 13.00
N MET A 112 -1.86 4.29 11.70
CA MET A 112 -0.52 4.33 11.11
C MET A 112 0.30 5.53 11.60
N ARG A 113 -0.25 6.76 11.58
CA ARG A 113 0.41 7.96 12.13
C ARG A 113 0.84 7.78 13.59
N LYS A 114 -0.01 7.15 14.43
CA LYS A 114 0.31 6.87 15.83
C LYS A 114 1.44 5.86 16.02
N LEU A 115 1.59 4.91 15.08
CA LEU A 115 2.62 3.88 15.12
C LEU A 115 3.98 4.36 14.58
N LEU A 116 3.99 5.45 13.81
CA LEU A 116 5.20 6.08 13.30
C LEU A 116 5.79 7.02 14.36
N LYS A 117 7.03 6.75 14.78
CA LYS A 117 7.69 7.47 15.89
C LYS A 117 8.55 8.66 15.46
N LYS A 118 8.79 8.84 14.15
CA LYS A 118 9.69 9.89 13.64
C LYS A 118 8.91 10.92 12.84
N LEU A 119 9.08 12.19 13.21
CA LEU A 119 8.37 13.34 12.66
C LEU A 119 8.44 13.43 11.12
N GLY A 120 9.56 13.01 10.50
CA GLY A 120 9.71 13.00 9.02
C GLY A 120 9.25 11.72 8.30
N GLU A 121 8.85 10.66 9.02
CA GLU A 121 8.26 9.46 8.38
C GLU A 121 6.78 9.64 8.03
N VAL A 122 6.13 10.63 8.64
CA VAL A 122 4.70 10.96 8.50
C VAL A 122 4.45 11.82 7.26
N ASP A 123 5.32 12.80 6.96
CA ASP A 123 5.17 13.70 5.81
C ASP A 123 5.21 12.96 4.47
N ASN A 124 6.09 11.96 4.34
CA ASN A 124 6.17 11.10 3.14
C ASN A 124 4.99 10.10 3.06
N PHE A 125 4.32 9.84 4.19
CA PHE A 125 3.15 8.96 4.22
C PHE A 125 1.96 9.62 3.54
N ASP A 126 1.69 10.89 3.85
CA ASP A 126 0.63 11.70 3.25
C ASP A 126 0.86 11.92 1.74
N GLU A 127 2.12 12.05 1.32
CA GLU A 127 2.49 12.15 -0.10
C GLU A 127 1.95 10.96 -0.94
N HIS A 128 2.00 9.73 -0.40
CA HIS A 128 1.47 8.54 -1.07
C HIS A 128 -0.07 8.44 -1.07
N LEU A 129 -0.76 9.34 -0.36
CA LEU A 129 -2.20 9.28 -0.11
C LEU A 129 -2.98 10.42 -0.74
N THR A 130 -2.38 11.60 -0.82
CA THR A 130 -3.02 12.82 -1.33
C THR A 130 -2.64 13.08 -2.78
N ARG A 131 -1.48 12.63 -3.24
CA ARG A 131 -1.07 12.78 -4.63
C ARG A 131 -1.87 11.86 -5.56
N SER A 132 -2.82 12.44 -6.28
CA SER A 132 -3.44 11.83 -7.46
C SER A 132 -2.51 11.98 -8.66
N VAL A 133 -1.53 11.08 -8.86
CA VAL A 133 -0.74 11.14 -10.10
C VAL A 133 -0.47 9.78 -10.74
N LEU A 134 -0.45 9.84 -12.06
CA LEU A 134 -0.87 8.83 -13.02
C LEU A 134 0.33 8.37 -13.83
N VAL A 135 1.18 7.48 -13.29
CA VAL A 135 2.32 6.86 -14.02
C VAL A 135 2.72 5.52 -13.38
N TRP A 136 3.18 4.55 -14.18
CA TRP A 136 3.63 3.21 -13.74
C TRP A 136 4.68 3.17 -12.62
N GLN A 137 5.70 4.05 -12.64
CA GLN A 137 6.69 4.16 -11.56
C GLN A 137 6.03 4.43 -10.19
N ARG A 138 4.82 5.01 -10.18
CA ARG A 138 4.03 5.19 -8.97
C ARG A 138 3.23 3.96 -8.54
N PHE A 139 3.01 3.00 -9.43
CA PHE A 139 2.45 1.71 -9.02
C PHE A 139 3.46 0.91 -8.20
N GLU A 140 4.74 0.90 -8.60
CA GLU A 140 5.82 0.35 -7.78
C GLU A 140 5.92 1.06 -6.43
N GLN A 141 5.87 2.40 -6.41
CA GLN A 141 5.81 3.17 -5.16
C GLN A 141 4.58 2.83 -4.30
N PHE A 142 3.39 2.67 -4.90
CA PHE A 142 2.19 2.25 -4.18
C PHE A 142 2.35 0.85 -3.57
N VAL A 143 2.91 -0.10 -4.32
CA VAL A 143 3.16 -1.46 -3.82
C VAL A 143 4.21 -1.45 -2.71
N ALA A 144 5.26 -0.63 -2.84
CA ALA A 144 6.27 -0.39 -1.79
C ALA A 144 5.62 0.15 -0.51
N PHE A 145 4.79 1.19 -0.67
CA PHE A 145 4.03 1.81 0.40
C PHE A 145 3.11 0.80 1.09
N TYR A 146 2.34 0.02 0.33
CA TYR A 146 1.45 -0.98 0.91
C TYR A 146 2.24 -2.07 1.65
N ARG A 147 3.38 -2.48 1.13
CA ARG A 147 4.29 -3.41 1.80
C ARG A 147 4.91 -2.81 3.08
N ARG A 148 5.16 -1.49 3.12
CA ARG A 148 5.54 -0.73 4.33
C ARG A 148 4.42 -0.73 5.35
N VAL A 149 3.17 -0.49 4.94
CA VAL A 149 1.98 -0.56 5.81
C VAL A 149 1.90 -1.94 6.49
N LYS A 150 2.12 -3.03 5.75
CA LYS A 150 2.20 -4.38 6.34
C LYS A 150 3.36 -4.51 7.33
N SER A 151 4.53 -3.96 7.05
CA SER A 151 5.66 -3.99 8.01
C SER A 151 5.34 -3.28 9.32
N ILE A 152 4.57 -2.18 9.28
CA ILE A 152 4.13 -1.44 10.48
C ILE A 152 3.15 -2.28 11.29
N ALA A 153 2.16 -2.88 10.61
CA ALA A 153 1.10 -3.66 11.24
C ALA A 153 1.62 -4.95 11.90
N TYR A 154 2.57 -5.64 11.26
CA TYR A 154 3.10 -6.93 11.71
C TYR A 154 4.46 -6.83 12.40
N SER A 155 4.94 -5.62 12.70
CA SER A 155 6.22 -5.40 13.39
C SER A 155 6.28 -6.13 14.73
N GLU A 156 7.45 -6.71 15.04
CA GLU A 156 7.80 -7.41 16.29
C GLU A 156 7.02 -8.71 16.56
N THR A 157 6.12 -9.12 15.64
CA THR A 157 5.28 -10.30 15.83
C THR A 157 5.45 -11.26 14.65
N PRO A 158 6.01 -12.46 14.87
CA PRO A 158 6.00 -13.50 13.85
C PRO A 158 4.57 -13.87 13.48
N VAL A 159 4.27 -13.87 12.18
CA VAL A 159 2.95 -14.23 11.65
C VAL A 159 3.08 -15.24 10.51
N PRO A 160 2.08 -16.10 10.28
CA PRO A 160 2.07 -16.96 9.10
C PRO A 160 2.22 -16.15 7.82
N LEU A 161 3.05 -16.61 6.89
CA LEU A 161 3.26 -15.94 5.60
C LEU A 161 1.93 -15.84 4.81
N SER A 162 1.04 -16.82 4.99
CA SER A 162 -0.33 -16.79 4.46
C SER A 162 -1.21 -15.70 5.07
N THR A 163 -0.99 -15.34 6.33
CA THR A 163 -1.66 -14.19 6.98
C THR A 163 -1.07 -12.88 6.48
N PHE A 164 0.26 -12.82 6.35
CA PHE A 164 0.96 -11.63 5.86
C PHE A 164 0.57 -11.27 4.41
N HIS A 165 0.45 -12.26 3.54
CA HIS A 165 -0.03 -12.11 2.17
C HIS A 165 -1.51 -12.50 1.98
N ALA A 166 -2.33 -12.36 3.02
CA ALA A 166 -3.76 -12.63 2.92
C ALA A 166 -4.39 -11.87 1.74
N GLY A 167 -5.26 -12.57 1.01
CA GLY A 167 -5.93 -12.06 -0.20
C GLY A 167 -5.18 -12.28 -1.51
N ALA A 168 -3.89 -12.64 -1.49
CA ALA A 168 -3.16 -13.07 -2.68
C ALA A 168 -3.37 -14.57 -2.95
N ARG A 169 -3.24 -14.97 -4.22
CA ARG A 169 -3.17 -16.38 -4.59
C ARG A 169 -1.72 -16.84 -4.49
N PHE A 170 -1.46 -17.89 -3.72
CA PHE A 170 -0.12 -18.38 -3.43
C PHE A 170 -0.03 -19.90 -3.60
N GLY A 171 1.17 -20.37 -3.96
CA GLY A 171 1.53 -21.78 -3.81
C GLY A 171 1.77 -22.14 -2.34
N ALA A 172 2.47 -23.25 -2.09
CA ALA A 172 2.69 -23.74 -0.73
C ALA A 172 3.46 -22.72 0.13
N ILE A 173 2.79 -22.17 1.15
CA ILE A 173 3.34 -21.27 2.18
C ILE A 173 2.85 -21.58 3.61
N HIS A 174 2.16 -22.72 3.78
CA HIS A 174 1.69 -23.18 5.09
C HIS A 174 2.89 -23.48 5.99
N ASN A 175 2.74 -23.21 7.30
CA ASN A 175 3.79 -23.41 8.32
C ASN A 175 5.08 -22.62 8.09
N ILE A 176 5.03 -21.58 7.25
CA ILE A 176 6.11 -20.59 7.13
C ILE A 176 5.66 -19.36 7.92
N LEU A 177 6.49 -18.93 8.87
CA LEU A 177 6.30 -17.65 9.56
C LEU A 177 7.22 -16.59 8.95
N ILE A 178 6.74 -15.37 8.80
CA ILE A 178 7.54 -14.19 8.50
C ILE A 178 7.69 -13.36 9.77
N THR A 179 8.89 -12.84 10.02
CA THR A 179 9.18 -11.93 11.14
C THR A 179 9.60 -10.58 10.59
N GLU A 180 8.83 -9.54 10.93
CA GLU A 180 9.23 -8.16 10.72
C GLU A 180 9.87 -7.61 11.99
N LEU A 181 11.18 -7.32 11.95
CA LEU A 181 11.93 -6.85 13.12
C LEU A 181 11.56 -5.40 13.48
N SER A 182 11.25 -4.59 12.48
CA SER A 182 10.84 -3.21 12.64
C SER A 182 9.99 -2.76 11.44
N SER A 183 9.26 -1.66 11.61
CA SER A 183 8.75 -0.89 10.48
C SER A 183 9.88 -0.57 9.50
N ARG A 184 9.60 -0.69 8.20
CA ARG A 184 10.58 -0.45 7.15
C ARG A 184 10.47 0.95 6.56
N THR A 185 11.58 1.43 5.99
CA THR A 185 11.61 2.61 5.13
C THR A 185 11.65 2.20 3.67
N VAL A 186 11.03 2.99 2.79
CA VAL A 186 11.12 2.80 1.34
C VAL A 186 12.29 3.62 0.83
N VAL A 187 13.12 3.03 -0.04
CA VAL A 187 14.24 3.68 -0.69
C VAL A 187 14.28 3.31 -2.16
N GLU A 188 14.78 4.21 -3.01
CA GLU A 188 14.95 3.97 -4.45
C GLU A 188 16.42 3.73 -4.78
N ALA A 189 16.69 2.70 -5.58
CA ALA A 189 18.03 2.42 -6.10
C ALA A 189 18.33 3.29 -7.33
N ILE A 190 19.52 3.89 -7.39
CA ILE A 190 19.95 4.68 -8.56
C ILE A 190 20.25 3.76 -9.75
N HIS A 191 20.83 2.59 -9.48
CA HIS A 191 21.25 1.63 -10.48
C HIS A 191 20.44 0.34 -10.34
N GLN A 192 20.25 -0.36 -11.46
CA GLN A 192 19.60 -1.68 -11.49
C GLN A 192 20.37 -2.67 -10.62
N GLN A 193 19.66 -3.41 -9.79
CA GLN A 193 20.21 -4.43 -8.90
C GLN A 193 19.70 -5.82 -9.29
N ASP A 194 20.57 -6.82 -9.18
CA ASP A 194 20.11 -8.21 -9.18
C ASP A 194 19.41 -8.50 -7.85
N THR A 195 18.22 -9.09 -7.94
CA THR A 195 17.34 -9.34 -6.81
C THR A 195 17.37 -10.79 -6.33
N LYS A 196 18.02 -11.69 -7.08
CA LYS A 196 18.18 -13.09 -6.70
C LYS A 196 19.08 -13.23 -5.47
N SER A 197 18.66 -14.02 -4.49
CA SER A 197 19.57 -14.36 -3.39
C SER A 197 20.77 -15.17 -3.89
N GLY A 198 21.97 -14.71 -3.54
CA GLY A 198 23.25 -15.39 -3.76
C GLY A 198 23.94 -15.83 -2.45
N PRO A 199 25.17 -16.37 -2.53
CA PRO A 199 25.95 -16.78 -1.35
C PRO A 199 26.35 -15.58 -0.50
N ASP A 200 26.81 -14.49 -1.15
CA ASP A 200 27.19 -13.23 -0.52
C ASP A 200 25.97 -12.34 -0.32
N ASN A 201 25.23 -12.61 0.76
CA ASN A 201 23.99 -11.91 1.12
C ASN A 201 24.20 -10.48 1.71
N SER A 202 25.34 -9.85 1.43
CA SER A 202 25.60 -8.45 1.78
C SER A 202 25.24 -7.53 0.61
N THR A 203 23.96 -7.51 0.20
CA THR A 203 23.48 -6.54 -0.79
C THR A 203 23.57 -5.14 -0.17
N CYS A 204 24.64 -4.44 -0.53
CA CYS A 204 24.81 -3.02 -0.29
C CYS A 204 24.73 -2.32 -1.65
N PHE A 205 23.94 -1.26 -1.76
CA PHE A 205 23.93 -0.40 -2.94
C PHE A 205 23.91 1.06 -2.49
N THR A 206 24.23 1.98 -3.39
CA THR A 206 24.17 3.42 -3.12
C THR A 206 22.88 4.01 -3.65
N ASN A 207 22.19 4.79 -2.81
CA ASN A 207 21.11 5.68 -3.20
C ASN A 207 21.60 7.14 -3.15
N ARG A 208 20.68 8.11 -3.32
CA ARG A 208 21.02 9.55 -3.29
C ARG A 208 21.52 10.01 -1.92
N ASP A 209 21.16 9.29 -0.85
CA ASP A 209 21.46 9.63 0.54
C ASP A 209 22.66 8.84 1.09
N GLY A 210 23.28 7.96 0.29
CA GLY A 210 24.46 7.18 0.65
C GLY A 210 24.29 5.66 0.50
N GLY A 211 25.07 4.90 1.27
CA GLY A 211 25.06 3.43 1.21
C GLY A 211 23.87 2.82 1.96
N VAL A 212 23.08 2.00 1.28
CA VAL A 212 21.97 1.21 1.83
C VAL A 212 22.41 -0.23 2.02
N LYS A 213 22.27 -0.77 3.23
CA LYS A 213 22.58 -2.17 3.55
C LYS A 213 21.29 -2.98 3.72
N VAL A 214 20.89 -3.71 2.68
CA VAL A 214 19.63 -4.47 2.64
C VAL A 214 19.60 -5.60 3.68
N SER A 215 20.76 -6.13 4.05
CA SER A 215 20.91 -7.15 5.10
C SER A 215 20.50 -6.67 6.50
N ALA A 216 20.35 -5.35 6.72
CA ALA A 216 19.80 -4.78 7.95
C ALA A 216 18.28 -5.00 8.10
N MET A 217 17.58 -5.47 7.05
CA MET A 217 16.14 -5.79 7.05
C MET A 217 15.21 -4.64 7.46
N ASN A 218 15.67 -3.40 7.37
CA ASN A 218 14.91 -2.20 7.71
C ASN A 218 14.44 -1.43 6.48
N THR A 219 14.76 -1.88 5.27
CA THR A 219 14.39 -1.21 4.02
C THR A 219 13.51 -2.07 3.12
N ILE A 220 12.73 -1.36 2.31
CA ILE A 220 12.06 -1.82 1.09
C ILE A 220 12.76 -1.08 -0.05
N VAL A 221 13.33 -1.81 -1.01
CA VAL A 221 14.02 -1.19 -2.14
C VAL A 221 13.11 -1.21 -3.34
N ILE A 222 12.86 -0.04 -3.94
CA ILE A 222 12.39 0.09 -5.31
C ILE A 222 13.62 0.05 -6.22
N ASN A 223 13.64 -0.85 -7.18
CA ASN A 223 14.80 -1.09 -8.04
C ASN A 223 15.01 0.07 -9.03
N GLY A 224 16.21 0.16 -9.59
CA GLY A 224 16.55 1.19 -10.56
C GLY A 224 15.68 1.08 -11.82
N ALA A 225 15.39 2.23 -12.43
CA ALA A 225 14.57 2.30 -13.63
C ALA A 225 15.07 1.33 -14.72
N SER A 226 14.11 0.71 -15.42
CA SER A 226 14.35 -0.28 -16.48
C SER A 226 15.06 -1.56 -16.02
N ALA A 227 15.07 -1.86 -14.72
CA ALA A 227 15.51 -3.16 -14.23
C ALA A 227 14.76 -4.29 -14.95
N SER A 228 15.49 -5.35 -15.28
CA SER A 228 14.93 -6.46 -16.07
C SER A 228 13.93 -7.32 -15.30
N ALA A 229 14.00 -7.32 -13.96
CA ALA A 229 13.07 -7.93 -13.04
C ALA A 229 13.33 -7.49 -11.58
N GLY A 230 12.38 -7.80 -10.70
CA GLY A 230 12.42 -7.49 -9.28
C GLY A 230 12.29 -6.00 -9.02
N ASP A 231 11.13 -5.43 -9.36
CA ASP A 231 10.88 -3.99 -9.22
C ASP A 231 10.92 -3.55 -7.76
N LEU A 232 10.52 -4.43 -6.84
CA LEU A 232 10.77 -4.26 -5.42
C LEU A 232 11.46 -5.48 -4.83
N TYR A 233 12.35 -5.24 -3.88
CA TYR A 233 12.94 -6.32 -3.10
C TYR A 233 13.32 -5.88 -1.70
N MET A 234 13.35 -6.86 -0.80
CA MET A 234 13.84 -6.68 0.56
C MET A 234 14.35 -7.98 1.14
N ARG A 235 15.19 -7.87 2.17
CA ARG A 235 15.56 -9.02 2.99
C ARG A 235 14.52 -9.28 4.07
N VAL A 236 14.07 -10.52 4.17
CA VAL A 236 13.12 -10.99 5.18
C VAL A 236 13.70 -12.14 6.00
N GLN A 237 13.17 -12.32 7.21
CA GLN A 237 13.45 -13.46 8.05
C GLN A 237 12.23 -14.38 8.09
N LEU A 238 12.41 -15.61 7.62
CA LEU A 238 11.41 -16.66 7.66
C LEU A 238 11.76 -17.69 8.74
N THR A 239 10.74 -18.31 9.32
CA THR A 239 10.88 -19.54 10.10
C THR A 239 10.16 -20.65 9.34
N VAL A 240 10.88 -21.71 9.00
CA VAL A 240 10.40 -22.85 8.20
C VAL A 240 10.68 -24.11 8.99
N GLY A 241 9.64 -24.71 9.57
CA GLY A 241 9.83 -25.71 10.63
C GLY A 241 10.58 -25.07 11.80
N ASP A 242 11.68 -25.69 12.24
CA ASP A 242 12.51 -25.18 13.35
C ASP A 242 13.68 -24.30 12.89
N GLN A 243 13.79 -24.02 11.58
CA GLN A 243 14.92 -23.28 11.01
C GLN A 243 14.56 -21.83 10.71
N GLN A 244 15.41 -20.91 11.16
CA GLN A 244 15.37 -19.51 10.70
C GLN A 244 16.18 -19.36 9.42
N VAL A 245 15.54 -18.82 8.39
CA VAL A 245 16.14 -18.62 7.07
C VAL A 245 16.01 -17.15 6.70
N LYS A 246 17.11 -16.53 6.29
CA LYS A 246 17.10 -15.19 5.71
C LYS A 246 17.09 -15.33 4.19
N CYS A 247 16.11 -14.74 3.52
CA CYS A 247 16.01 -14.75 2.06
C CYS A 247 15.49 -13.42 1.55
N ASN A 248 15.43 -13.25 0.24
CA ASN A 248 14.80 -12.09 -0.37
C ASN A 248 13.29 -12.36 -0.53
N GLU A 249 12.50 -11.34 -0.26
CA GLU A 249 11.14 -11.21 -0.80
C GLU A 249 11.24 -10.25 -1.97
N VAL A 250 10.81 -10.69 -3.14
CA VAL A 250 10.87 -9.93 -4.39
C VAL A 250 9.46 -9.79 -4.95
N ILE A 251 9.08 -8.55 -5.22
CA ILE A 251 7.80 -8.21 -5.81
C ILE A 251 8.04 -7.71 -7.23
N GLN A 252 7.47 -8.40 -8.21
CA GLN A 252 7.45 -7.98 -9.60
C GLN A 252 6.10 -7.34 -9.91
N CYS A 253 6.10 -6.07 -10.24
CA CYS A 253 4.99 -5.38 -10.84
C CYS A 253 4.99 -5.67 -12.36
N LYS A 254 3.83 -6.04 -12.92
CA LYS A 254 3.70 -6.22 -14.38
C LYS A 254 2.46 -5.53 -14.93
N LEU A 255 2.66 -4.61 -15.88
CA LEU A 255 1.61 -4.09 -16.74
C LEU A 255 1.55 -4.90 -18.03
N LEU A 256 0.36 -5.33 -18.41
CA LEU A 256 0.10 -5.94 -19.71
C LEU A 256 -0.74 -4.99 -20.57
N GLN A 257 -0.65 -5.16 -21.89
CA GLN A 257 -1.55 -4.47 -22.81
C GLN A 257 -3.00 -4.90 -22.55
N THR A 258 -3.93 -3.99 -22.84
CA THR A 258 -5.37 -4.19 -22.62
C THR A 258 -5.83 -5.53 -23.22
N LYS A 259 -6.53 -6.35 -22.40
CA LYS A 259 -7.04 -7.70 -22.71
C LYS A 259 -6.05 -8.87 -22.61
N GLN A 260 -4.74 -8.64 -22.46
CA GLN A 260 -3.82 -9.74 -22.17
C GLN A 260 -3.97 -10.22 -20.72
N LYS A 261 -3.84 -11.53 -20.51
CA LYS A 261 -3.87 -12.17 -19.19
C LYS A 261 -2.50 -12.74 -18.85
N ILE A 262 -2.14 -12.74 -17.58
CA ILE A 262 -0.98 -13.50 -17.10
C ILE A 262 -1.30 -14.99 -17.15
N ASN A 263 -0.50 -15.74 -17.88
CA ASN A 263 -0.52 -17.20 -17.92
C ASN A 263 0.73 -17.79 -17.26
N ASP A 264 0.76 -19.12 -17.14
CA ASP A 264 1.87 -19.84 -16.49
C ASP A 264 3.23 -19.53 -17.12
N ASP A 265 3.33 -19.54 -18.46
CA ASP A 265 4.58 -19.23 -19.15
C ASP A 265 5.11 -17.82 -18.85
N THR A 266 4.22 -16.83 -18.84
CA THR A 266 4.60 -15.45 -18.52
C THR A 266 5.02 -15.33 -17.07
N TYR A 267 4.27 -15.96 -16.16
CA TYR A 267 4.59 -15.98 -14.74
C TYR A 267 5.96 -16.64 -14.47
N ALA A 268 6.19 -17.82 -15.05
CA ALA A 268 7.44 -18.57 -14.91
C ALA A 268 8.64 -17.77 -15.43
N LYS A 269 8.48 -17.05 -16.56
CA LYS A 269 9.52 -16.16 -17.11
C LYS A 269 9.85 -15.02 -16.17
N GLU A 270 8.86 -14.31 -15.61
CA GLU A 270 9.13 -13.21 -14.68
C GLU A 270 9.75 -13.72 -13.37
N ARG A 271 9.24 -14.83 -12.83
CA ARG A 271 9.83 -15.49 -11.65
C ARG A 271 11.29 -15.87 -11.87
N ALA A 272 11.63 -16.49 -13.00
CA ALA A 272 12.99 -16.96 -13.28
C ALA A 272 14.02 -15.82 -13.37
N LYS A 273 13.59 -14.61 -13.72
CA LYS A 273 14.45 -13.41 -13.72
C LYS A 273 14.59 -12.79 -12.33
N ALA A 274 13.55 -12.83 -11.52
CA ALA A 274 13.48 -12.08 -10.27
C ALA A 274 14.06 -12.81 -9.05
N VAL A 275 13.97 -14.14 -8.99
CA VAL A 275 14.25 -14.86 -7.72
C VAL A 275 15.10 -16.11 -7.89
N ASN A 276 15.81 -16.46 -6.81
CA ASN A 276 16.25 -17.83 -6.62
C ASN A 276 15.05 -18.66 -6.16
N GLY A 277 14.48 -19.42 -7.10
CA GLY A 277 13.22 -20.12 -6.92
C GLY A 277 13.19 -21.20 -5.83
N SER A 278 14.34 -21.56 -5.25
CA SER A 278 14.44 -22.54 -4.17
C SER A 278 14.43 -21.90 -2.76
N SER A 279 14.74 -20.61 -2.66
CA SER A 279 14.91 -19.92 -1.37
C SER A 279 13.98 -18.74 -1.18
N ASP A 280 13.81 -17.92 -2.21
CA ASP A 280 13.17 -16.60 -2.11
C ASP A 280 11.65 -16.67 -2.11
N VAL A 281 11.03 -15.60 -1.61
CA VAL A 281 9.59 -15.37 -1.75
C VAL A 281 9.38 -14.49 -2.97
N PHE A 282 8.49 -14.90 -3.87
CA PHE A 282 8.17 -14.16 -5.09
C PHE A 282 6.70 -13.78 -5.10
N LEU A 283 6.40 -12.52 -5.44
CA LEU A 283 5.04 -12.05 -5.64
C LEU A 283 4.94 -11.29 -6.96
N LEU A 284 4.11 -11.74 -7.89
CA LEU A 284 3.77 -10.97 -9.08
C LEU A 284 2.51 -10.14 -8.84
N VAL A 285 2.57 -8.84 -9.02
CA VAL A 285 1.45 -7.92 -8.84
C VAL A 285 1.11 -7.28 -10.19
N THR A 286 -0.16 -7.37 -10.59
CA THR A 286 -0.58 -6.91 -11.91
C THR A 286 -2.05 -6.47 -11.92
N PRO A 287 -2.41 -5.39 -12.65
CA PRO A 287 -3.81 -5.02 -12.87
C PRO A 287 -4.50 -5.92 -13.90
N ALA A 288 -3.75 -6.79 -14.60
CA ALA A 288 -4.32 -7.73 -15.55
C ALA A 288 -5.00 -8.90 -14.84
N GLN A 289 -5.91 -9.58 -15.53
CA GLN A 289 -6.41 -10.88 -15.08
C GLN A 289 -5.29 -11.93 -15.21
N ALA A 290 -5.34 -12.95 -14.36
CA ALA A 290 -4.53 -14.16 -14.53
C ALA A 290 -5.42 -15.34 -14.93
N THR A 291 -4.89 -16.27 -15.73
CA THR A 291 -5.51 -17.59 -15.91
C THR A 291 -5.30 -18.44 -14.66
N GLU A 292 -6.03 -19.54 -14.55
CA GLU A 292 -5.79 -20.52 -13.50
C GLU A 292 -4.55 -21.37 -13.83
N PHE A 293 -3.57 -21.39 -12.94
CA PHE A 293 -2.38 -22.25 -13.02
C PHE A 293 -1.82 -22.50 -11.62
N ALA A 294 -1.04 -23.58 -11.49
CA ALA A 294 -0.43 -23.95 -10.22
C ALA A 294 0.77 -23.03 -9.91
N LEU A 295 0.82 -22.50 -8.69
CA LEU A 295 1.91 -21.65 -8.24
C LEU A 295 2.97 -22.47 -7.49
N PRO A 296 4.26 -22.27 -7.75
CA PRO A 296 5.33 -22.92 -6.98
C PRO A 296 5.30 -22.55 -5.49
N PRO A 297 5.96 -23.32 -4.61
CA PRO A 297 6.14 -22.93 -3.21
C PRO A 297 6.73 -21.52 -3.07
N ARG A 298 6.28 -20.77 -2.06
CA ARG A 298 6.70 -19.37 -1.78
C ARG A 298 6.48 -18.38 -2.92
N CYS A 299 5.70 -18.75 -3.93
CA CYS A 299 5.42 -17.92 -5.08
C CYS A 299 3.93 -17.56 -5.11
N GLY A 300 3.63 -16.28 -5.30
CA GLY A 300 2.29 -15.74 -5.31
C GLY A 300 2.01 -14.83 -6.50
N ILE A 301 0.73 -14.56 -6.71
CA ILE A 301 0.20 -13.60 -7.67
C ILE A 301 -0.95 -12.80 -7.06
N VAL A 302 -0.96 -11.51 -7.36
CA VAL A 302 -2.05 -10.57 -7.10
C VAL A 302 -2.46 -9.99 -8.45
N SER A 303 -3.46 -10.59 -9.07
CA SER A 303 -4.06 -10.13 -10.32
C SER A 303 -5.28 -9.24 -10.03
N SER A 304 -5.94 -8.72 -11.07
CA SER A 304 -7.19 -7.95 -10.90
C SER A 304 -8.23 -8.64 -10.02
N ASN A 305 -8.26 -9.97 -10.02
CA ASN A 305 -9.21 -10.77 -9.25
C ASN A 305 -8.92 -10.74 -7.73
N GLU A 306 -7.65 -10.58 -7.36
CA GLU A 306 -7.20 -10.58 -5.97
C GLU A 306 -7.09 -9.16 -5.38
N PHE A 307 -7.08 -8.11 -6.20
CA PHE A 307 -6.82 -6.73 -5.76
C PHE A 307 -7.65 -6.28 -4.56
N GLY A 308 -8.97 -6.46 -4.63
CA GLY A 308 -9.88 -6.09 -3.54
C GLY A 308 -9.57 -6.85 -2.24
N ARG A 309 -9.17 -8.11 -2.34
CA ARG A 309 -8.85 -8.96 -1.18
C ARG A 309 -7.46 -8.65 -0.62
N TYR A 310 -6.47 -8.44 -1.50
CA TYR A 310 -5.07 -8.24 -1.12
C TYR A 310 -4.79 -6.82 -0.63
N PHE A 311 -5.31 -5.79 -1.30
CA PHE A 311 -5.08 -4.40 -0.91
C PHE A 311 -6.17 -3.87 0.04
N GLY A 312 -7.33 -4.53 0.10
CA GLY A 312 -8.40 -4.19 1.03
C GLY A 312 -8.82 -2.72 0.92
N PRO A 313 -8.77 -1.94 2.03
CA PRO A 313 -9.07 -0.50 2.03
C PRO A 313 -8.23 0.34 1.05
N PHE A 314 -7.10 -0.17 0.56
CA PHE A 314 -6.22 0.51 -0.39
C PHE A 314 -6.49 0.11 -1.85
N ALA A 315 -7.42 -0.81 -2.14
CA ALA A 315 -7.63 -1.34 -3.49
C ALA A 315 -7.99 -0.26 -4.53
N SER A 316 -8.85 0.70 -4.19
CA SER A 316 -9.20 1.80 -5.10
C SER A 316 -8.00 2.70 -5.42
N ARG A 317 -7.07 2.86 -4.46
CA ARG A 317 -5.83 3.62 -4.65
C ARG A 317 -4.86 2.87 -5.55
N ALA A 318 -4.78 1.54 -5.41
CA ALA A 318 -4.05 0.69 -6.35
C ALA A 318 -4.57 0.91 -7.78
N TYR A 319 -5.89 0.89 -7.99
CA TYR A 319 -6.49 1.12 -9.32
C TYR A 319 -6.17 2.49 -9.91
N ARG A 320 -6.15 3.54 -9.08
CA ARG A 320 -5.82 4.91 -9.53
C ARG A 320 -4.41 5.02 -10.11
N SER A 321 -3.46 4.21 -9.64
CA SER A 321 -2.09 4.19 -10.18
C SER A 321 -2.01 3.75 -11.65
N PHE A 322 -3.06 3.13 -12.19
CA PHE A 322 -3.12 2.66 -13.58
C PHE A 322 -3.94 3.54 -14.51
N LEU A 323 -4.60 4.58 -13.98
CA LEU A 323 -5.32 5.51 -14.83
C LEU A 323 -4.31 6.24 -15.73
N GLU A 324 -4.67 6.42 -17.00
CA GLU A 324 -3.78 7.09 -17.96
C GLU A 324 -3.48 8.52 -17.50
N PRO A 325 -2.27 9.04 -17.80
CA PRO A 325 -1.97 10.44 -17.59
C PRO A 325 -3.04 11.31 -18.24
N PRO A 326 -3.35 12.49 -17.67
CA PRO A 326 -4.30 13.39 -18.27
C PRO A 326 -3.85 13.77 -19.67
N ASN A 327 -4.74 13.66 -20.65
CA ASN A 327 -4.41 13.98 -22.03
C ASN A 327 -4.09 15.48 -22.15
N ILE A 328 -2.87 15.82 -22.59
CA ILE A 328 -2.41 17.20 -22.66
C ILE A 328 -3.23 18.10 -23.60
N ASN A 329 -4.14 17.57 -24.42
CA ASN A 329 -5.01 18.35 -25.29
C ASN A 329 -6.42 18.55 -24.70
N THR A 330 -6.90 17.63 -23.88
CA THR A 330 -8.29 17.65 -23.36
C THR A 330 -8.39 17.82 -21.85
N ALA A 331 -7.32 17.52 -21.11
CA ALA A 331 -7.31 17.60 -19.65
C ALA A 331 -7.60 19.02 -19.15
N SER A 332 -8.52 19.16 -18.21
CA SER A 332 -8.81 20.41 -17.52
C SER A 332 -7.58 20.98 -16.81
N PHE A 333 -7.65 22.25 -16.41
CA PHE A 333 -6.58 22.93 -15.65
C PHE A 333 -6.21 22.13 -14.39
N HIS A 334 -7.23 21.63 -13.70
CA HIS A 334 -7.09 20.84 -12.48
C HIS A 334 -6.51 19.46 -12.73
N GLU A 335 -6.89 18.81 -13.83
CA GLU A 335 -6.27 17.54 -14.22
C GLU A 335 -4.79 17.71 -14.60
N LEU A 336 -4.39 18.84 -15.19
CA LEU A 336 -2.99 19.14 -15.47
C LEU A 336 -2.18 19.38 -14.19
N ARG A 337 -2.73 20.08 -13.19
CA ARG A 337 -2.09 20.32 -11.88
C ARG A 337 -1.87 19.05 -11.07
N ARG A 338 -2.57 17.98 -11.41
CA ARG A 338 -2.32 16.65 -10.84
C ARG A 338 -0.97 16.09 -11.28
N ILE A 339 -0.35 16.59 -12.36
CA ILE A 339 0.94 16.11 -12.86
C ILE A 339 2.09 16.72 -12.05
N GLU A 340 3.00 15.89 -11.56
CA GLU A 340 4.18 16.34 -10.82
C GLU A 340 5.05 17.30 -11.66
N GLY A 341 5.43 18.43 -11.07
CA GLY A 341 6.17 19.50 -11.76
C GLY A 341 5.29 20.48 -12.55
N VAL A 342 3.97 20.28 -12.61
CA VAL A 342 3.02 21.19 -13.28
C VAL A 342 2.28 22.02 -12.22
N GLY A 343 2.85 23.17 -11.87
CA GLY A 343 2.17 24.18 -11.05
C GLY A 343 1.22 25.07 -11.86
N ASP A 344 0.53 25.98 -11.19
CA ASP A 344 -0.53 26.84 -11.75
C ASP A 344 -0.08 27.59 -13.00
N ALA A 345 1.13 28.16 -12.97
CA ALA A 345 1.72 28.87 -14.11
C ALA A 345 1.91 27.95 -15.33
N THR A 346 2.37 26.72 -15.10
CA THR A 346 2.60 25.73 -16.16
C THR A 346 1.28 25.22 -16.72
N ALA A 347 0.30 24.92 -15.86
CA ALA A 347 -1.04 24.48 -16.29
C ALA A 347 -1.76 25.57 -17.10
N ALA A 348 -1.67 26.84 -16.66
CA ALA A 348 -2.26 27.98 -17.37
C ALA A 348 -1.63 28.16 -18.75
N LYS A 349 -0.29 28.01 -18.83
CA LYS A 349 0.45 28.08 -20.10
C LYS A 349 0.01 26.98 -21.07
N ILE A 350 -0.13 25.74 -20.60
CA ILE A 350 -0.59 24.62 -21.43
C ILE A 350 -1.98 24.92 -22.03
N ILE A 351 -2.93 25.39 -21.22
CA ILE A 351 -4.28 25.71 -21.71
C ILE A 351 -4.28 26.92 -22.65
N ALA A 352 -3.47 27.94 -22.37
CA ALA A 352 -3.35 29.10 -23.24
C ALA A 352 -2.79 28.72 -24.62
N GLU A 353 -1.78 27.85 -24.67
CA GLU A 353 -1.21 27.37 -25.93
C GLU A 353 -2.22 26.53 -26.72
N ARG A 354 -3.00 25.64 -26.07
CA ARG A 354 -4.08 24.89 -26.76
C ARG A 354 -5.05 25.80 -27.48
N LYS A 355 -5.48 26.88 -26.81
CA LYS A 355 -6.43 27.85 -27.38
C LYS A 355 -5.85 28.54 -28.62
N LYS A 356 -4.54 28.79 -28.65
CA LYS A 356 -3.87 29.36 -29.83
C LYS A 356 -3.83 28.36 -30.99
N THR A 357 -3.49 27.10 -30.73
CA THR A 357 -3.42 26.06 -31.76
C THR A 357 -4.79 25.79 -32.38
N SER A 358 -5.86 25.75 -31.57
CA SER A 358 -7.22 25.55 -32.08
C SER A 358 -7.76 26.69 -32.95
N ILE A 359 -7.22 27.91 -32.79
CA ILE A 359 -7.61 29.09 -33.60
C ILE A 359 -6.85 29.11 -34.94
N LEU A 360 -5.70 28.44 -35.03
CA LEU A 360 -4.89 28.36 -36.25
C LEU A 360 -5.29 27.21 -37.19
N GLU A 361 -6.07 26.25 -36.69
CA GLU A 361 -6.58 25.09 -37.44
C GLU A 361 -8.06 25.25 -37.89
N SER A 362 -8.68 26.39 -37.55
CA SER A 362 -10.02 26.81 -38.00
C SER A 362 -9.92 27.91 -39.04
#